data_AF-A0A7X8V320-F1
#
_entry.id   AF-A0A7X8V320-F1
#
_cell.length_a   1.000
_cell.length_b   1.000
_cell.length_c   1.000
_cell.angle_alpha   90.00
_cell.angle_beta   90.00
_cell.angle_gamma   90.00
#
_symmetry.space_group_name_H-M   'P 1'
#
loop_
_entity.id
_entity.type
_entity.pdbx_description
1 polymer ?
#
loop_
_entity_poly.entity_id
_entity_poly.type
_entity_poly.pdbx_seq_one_letter_code
_entity_poly.pdbx_strand_id
1 'polypeptide(L)' 'IEVPAPNKIVVQGIDKQKVGEMAAVIRRVRKPEPYKGKGIRYENEYVRRKAGKAGKAGK' A
#
# COMPACT_ATOMS: atom_id res chain seq x y z
N ILE A 1 -15.52 -7.43 3.89
CA ILE A 1 -14.31 -6.58 4.11
C ILE A 1 -14.10 -6.58 5.60
N GLU A 2 -12.95 -7.07 6.04
CA GLU A 2 -12.61 -7.15 7.46
C GLU A 2 -11.42 -6.25 7.74
N VAL A 3 -11.46 -5.54 8.87
CA VAL A 3 -10.41 -4.62 9.29
C VAL A 3 -9.91 -5.07 10.68
N PRO A 4 -9.04 -6.09 10.73
CA PRO A 4 -8.57 -6.65 12.00
C PRO A 4 -7.61 -5.69 12.75
N ALA A 5 -6.98 -4.76 12.04
CA ALA A 5 -6.09 -3.75 12.60
C ALA A 5 -6.24 -2.44 11.81
N PRO A 6 -5.96 -1.27 12.41
CA PRO A 6 -6.10 0.03 11.73
C PRO A 6 -5.20 0.19 10.49
N ASN A 7 -4.19 -0.67 10.34
CA ASN A 7 -3.24 -0.67 9.23
C ASN A 7 -3.38 -1.90 8.30
N LYS A 8 -4.38 -2.76 8.50
CA LYS A 8 -4.60 -3.97 7.70
C LYS A 8 -6.06 -4.06 7.24
N ILE A 9 -6.24 -4.27 5.94
CA ILE A 9 -7.56 -4.44 5.32
C ILE A 9 -7.55 -5.80 4.61
N VAL A 10 -8.50 -6.67 4.95
CA VAL A 10 -8.67 -7.97 4.32
C VAL A 10 -9.93 -7.93 3.45
N VAL A 11 -9.75 -8.16 2.15
CA VAL A 11 -10.86 -8.24 1.18
C VAL A 11 -11.07 -9.71 0.84
N GLN A 12 -12.23 -10.26 1.22
CA GLN A 12 -12.64 -11.62 0.92
C GLN A 12 -13.92 -11.59 0.08
N GLY A 13 -14.09 -12.57 -0.81
CA GLY A 13 -15.27 -12.69 -1.66
C GLY A 13 -15.21 -13.93 -2.55
N ILE A 14 -16.37 -14.31 -3.09
CA ILE A 14 -16.54 -15.51 -3.92
C ILE A 14 -15.94 -15.29 -5.34
N ASP A 15 -16.09 -14.09 -5.87
CA ASP A 15 -15.64 -13.72 -7.22
C ASP A 15 -14.27 -13.03 -7.19
N LYS A 16 -13.27 -13.70 -7.80
CA LYS A 16 -11.89 -13.22 -7.87
C LYS A 16 -11.75 -11.92 -8.67
N GLN A 17 -12.59 -11.69 -9.68
CA GLN A 17 -12.52 -10.47 -10.50
C GLN A 17 -12.91 -9.25 -9.66
N LYS A 18 -14.05 -9.34 -8.96
CA LYS A 18 -14.54 -8.26 -8.08
C LYS A 18 -13.61 -8.02 -6.89
N VAL A 19 -13.03 -9.08 -6.31
CA VAL A 19 -12.04 -8.95 -5.23
C VAL A 19 -10.79 -8.20 -5.74
N GLY A 20 -10.30 -8.54 -6.93
CA GLY A 20 -9.15 -7.86 -7.54
C GLY A 20 -9.43 -6.40 -7.87
N GLU A 21 -10.61 -6.11 -8.44
CA GLU A 21 -11.04 -4.73 -8.74
C GLU A 21 -11.14 -3.89 -7.46
N MET A 22 -11.79 -4.42 -6.43
CA MET A 22 -11.93 -3.73 -5.15
C MET A 22 -10.56 -3.46 -4.51
N ALA A 23 -9.66 -4.45 -4.52
CA ALA A 23 -8.30 -4.28 -4.02
C ALA A 23 -7.51 -3.22 -4.82
N ALA A 24 -7.71 -3.14 -6.13
CA ALA A 24 -7.12 -2.11 -6.98
C ALA A 24 -7.68 -0.71 -6.68
N VAL A 25 -9.00 -0.58 -6.45
CA VAL A 25 -9.64 0.68 -6.04
C VAL A 25 -9.05 1.18 -4.73
N ILE A 26 -8.93 0.31 -3.72
CA ILE A 26 -8.34 0.66 -2.42
C ILE A 26 -6.89 1.14 -2.58
N ARG A 27 -6.07 0.45 -3.39
CA ARG A 27 -4.68 0.88 -3.67
C ARG A 27 -4.60 2.23 -4.40
N ARG A 28 -5.58 2.58 -5.24
CA ARG A 28 -5.61 3.87 -5.96
C ARG A 28 -5.77 5.06 -5.03
N VAL A 29 -6.47 4.91 -3.90
CA VAL A 29 -6.72 6.01 -2.94
C VAL A 29 -5.41 6.61 -2.45
N ARG A 30 -4.43 5.77 -2.10
CA ARG A 30 -3.10 6.23 -1.67
C ARG A 30 -2.03 5.23 -2.08
N LYS A 31 -1.47 5.43 -3.27
CA LYS A 31 -0.36 4.61 -3.78
C LYS A 31 0.89 4.73 -2.90
N PRO A 32 1.71 3.67 -2.80
CA PRO A 32 2.92 3.70 -2.01
C PRO A 32 3.95 4.65 -2.63
N GLU A 33 4.45 5.60 -1.84
CA GLU A 33 5.39 6.62 -2.31
C GLU A 33 6.80 6.03 -2.58
N PRO A 34 7.51 6.49 -3.62
CA PRO A 34 8.79 5.91 -4.05
C PRO A 34 9.96 6.21 -3.11
N TYR A 35 9.81 7.05 -2.09
CA TYR A 35 10.91 7.37 -1.15
C TYR A 35 10.77 6.64 0.18
N LYS A 36 9.63 6.83 0.87
CA LYS A 36 9.37 6.25 2.19
C LYS A 36 8.55 4.96 2.14
N GLY A 37 8.02 4.58 0.97
CA GLY A 37 7.11 3.44 0.83
C GLY A 37 5.80 3.58 1.62
N LYS A 38 5.44 4.81 2.01
CA LYS A 38 4.19 5.08 2.75
C LYS A 38 3.02 5.07 1.78
N GLY A 39 1.93 4.41 2.16
CA GLY A 39 0.73 4.24 1.34
C GLY A 39 0.14 2.83 1.50
N ILE A 40 -0.87 2.54 0.69
CA ILE A 40 -1.56 1.24 0.65
C ILE A 40 -0.82 0.35 -0.33
N ARG A 41 -0.41 -0.83 0.13
CA ARG A 41 0.30 -1.85 -0.65
C ARG A 41 -0.25 -3.23 -0.32
N TYR A 42 0.01 -4.19 -1.19
CA TYR A 42 -0.26 -5.59 -0.86
C TYR A 42 0.73 -6.10 0.19
N GLU A 43 0.35 -7.16 0.91
CA GLU A 43 1.08 -7.64 2.09
C GLU A 43 2.56 -7.99 1.80
N ASN A 44 2.85 -8.47 0.59
CA ASN A 44 4.21 -8.84 0.15
C ASN A 44 4.73 -8.00 -1.03
N GLU A 45 4.18 -6.81 -1.26
CA GLU A 45 4.60 -5.95 -2.38
C GLU A 45 5.96 -5.28 -2.10
N TYR A 46 6.95 -5.56 -2.96
CA TYR A 46 8.24 -4.86 -2.93
C TYR A 46 8.13 -3.49 -3.59
N VAL A 47 8.08 -2.43 -2.78
CA VAL A 47 8.09 -1.04 -3.26
C VAL A 47 9.53 -0.58 -3.50
N ARG A 48 9.90 -0.38 -4.77
CA ARG A 48 11.21 0.18 -5.14
C ARG A 48 11.39 1.55 -4.49
N ARG A 49 12.43 1.70 -3.66
CA ARG A 49 12.76 2.96 -3.00
C ARG A 49 13.83 3.71 -3.80
N LYS A 50 13.59 4.97 -4.10
CA LYS A 50 14.60 5.90 -4.60
C LYS A 50 15.34 6.51 -3.42
N ALA A 51 16.64 6.71 -3.58
CA ALA A 51 17.42 7.51 -2.64
C ALA A 51 16.77 8.90 -2.53
N GLY A 52 16.45 9.32 -1.31
CA GLY A 52 16.01 10.68 -1.04
C GLY A 52 17.16 11.68 -1.26
N LYS A 53 16.90 12.97 -1.05
CA LYS A 53 17.99 13.97 -0.99
C LYS A 53 19.01 13.54 0.08
N ALA A 54 20.26 13.36 -0.32
CA ALA A 54 21.40 13.38 0.59
C ALA A 54 21.52 14.81 1.13
N GLY A 55 20.86 15.10 2.25
CA GLY A 55 20.73 16.46 2.75
C GLY A 55 19.81 16.58 3.95
N LYS A 56 20.14 15.88 5.04
CA LYS A 56 19.82 16.35 6.39
C LYS A 56 21.01 16.04 7.30
N ALA A 57 21.99 16.92 7.28
CA ALA A 57 22.62 17.34 8.52
C ALA A 57 21.53 18.07 9.34
N GLY A 58 21.30 17.67 10.57
CA GLY A 58 20.22 18.26 11.38
C GLY A 58 19.99 17.55 12.70
N LYS A 59 21.05 17.57 13.52
CA LYS A 59 21.21 17.16 14.92
C LYS A 59 21.18 15.66 15.22
#